data_AF-A0A5C5W516-F1
#
_entry.id   AF-A0A5C5W516-F1
#
_cell.length_a   1.000
_cell.length_b   1.000
_cell.length_c   1.000
_cell.angle_alpha   90.00
_cell.angle_beta   90.00
_cell.angle_gamma   90.00
#
_symmetry.space_group_name_H-M   'P 1'
#
loop_
_entity.id
_entity.type
_entity.pdbx_description
1 polymer ?
#
loop_
_entity_poly.entity_id
_entity_poly.type
_entity_poly.pdbx_seq_one_letter_code
_entity_poly.pdbx_strand_id
1 'polypeptide(L)' 'MNEADRPPKPDPRCTWDERHAVWVWPDDRTPEQKSADDEIAHEAETRDWELEEFLERHSEVPKP' A
#
# COMPACT_ATOMS: atom_id res chain seq x y z
N MET A 1 16.82 -12.51 -16.79
CA MET A 1 17.96 -11.66 -17.21
C MET A 1 19.25 -12.25 -16.63
N ASN A 2 20.43 -12.13 -17.28
CA ASN A 2 21.66 -12.64 -16.63
C ASN A 2 22.06 -11.74 -15.47
N GLU A 3 22.72 -12.30 -14.45
CA GLU A 3 23.15 -11.55 -13.27
C GLU A 3 24.18 -10.45 -13.60
N ALA A 4 24.98 -10.64 -14.65
CA ALA A 4 25.94 -9.65 -15.14
C ALA A 4 25.29 -8.41 -15.79
N ASP A 5 24.03 -8.53 -16.22
CA ASP A 5 23.26 -7.44 -16.83
C ASP A 5 22.47 -6.65 -15.78
N ARG A 6 22.44 -7.12 -14.52
CA ARG A 6 21.74 -6.45 -13.43
C ARG A 6 22.58 -5.26 -12.94
N PRO A 7 21.94 -4.16 -12.53
CA PRO A 7 22.64 -3.10 -11.82
C PRO A 7 23.32 -3.65 -10.56
N PRO A 8 24.41 -3.02 -10.07
CA PRO A 8 25.14 -3.50 -8.90
C PRO A 8 24.22 -3.64 -7.69
N LYS A 9 24.43 -4.72 -6.94
CA LYS A 9 23.62 -5.05 -5.77
C LYS A 9 23.84 -4.00 -4.66
N PRO A 10 22.80 -3.29 -4.20
CA PRO A 10 22.96 -2.23 -3.20
C PRO A 10 23.28 -2.77 -1.80
N ASP A 11 22.67 -3.89 -1.40
CA ASP A 11 22.93 -4.56 -0.12
C ASP A 11 22.94 -6.09 -0.32
N PRO A 12 23.82 -6.86 0.35
CA PRO A 12 23.88 -8.32 0.24
C PRO A 12 22.56 -9.05 0.52
N ARG A 13 21.66 -8.45 1.31
CA ARG A 13 20.37 -9.04 1.69
C ARG A 13 19.26 -8.77 0.67
N CYS A 14 19.44 -7.84 -0.27
CA CYS A 14 18.47 -7.60 -1.33
C CYS A 14 18.30 -8.85 -2.21
N THR A 15 17.11 -9.02 -2.77
CA THR A 15 16.81 -10.04 -3.78
C THR A 15 16.48 -9.36 -5.11
N TRP A 16 16.80 -9.99 -6.23
CA TRP A 16 16.48 -9.44 -7.55
C TRP A 16 15.06 -9.85 -7.93
N ASP A 17 14.23 -8.85 -8.25
CA ASP A 17 12.92 -9.08 -8.84
C ASP A 17 13.03 -9.05 -10.37
N GLU A 18 12.95 -10.23 -10.99
CA GLU A 18 13.00 -10.39 -12.46
C GLU A 18 11.81 -9.74 -13.18
N ARG A 19 10.65 -9.59 -12.51
CA ARG A 19 9.43 -9.07 -13.12
C ARG A 19 9.51 -7.56 -13.31
N HIS A 20 10.06 -6.87 -12.32
CA HIS A 20 10.16 -5.41 -12.31
C HIS A 20 11.58 -4.90 -12.60
N ALA A 21 12.55 -5.81 -12.75
CA ALA A 21 13.96 -5.50 -12.98
C ALA A 21 14.55 -4.54 -11.94
N VAL A 22 14.25 -4.79 -10.65
CA VAL A 22 14.72 -3.99 -9.51
C VAL A 22 15.24 -4.86 -8.38
N TRP A 23 16.12 -4.29 -7.55
CA TRP A 23 16.52 -4.91 -6.27
C TRP A 23 15.45 -4.62 -5.22
N VAL A 24 14.93 -5.67 -4.60
CA VAL A 24 13.94 -5.60 -3.51
C VAL A 24 14.66 -5.80 -2.18
N TRP A 25 14.42 -4.92 -1.22
CA TRP A 25 14.94 -5.07 0.13
C TRP A 25 14.18 -6.16 0.90
N PRO A 26 14.83 -6.91 1.80
CA PRO A 26 14.15 -7.94 2.58
C PRO A 26 13.03 -7.38 3.48
N ASP A 27 13.15 -6.12 3.87
CA ASP A 27 12.15 -5.38 4.66
C ASP A 27 11.23 -4.52 3.77
N ASP A 28 11.49 -4.46 2.45
CA ASP A 28 10.55 -3.82 1.53
C ASP A 28 9.37 -4.75 1.29
N ARG A 29 8.18 -4.19 1.41
CA ARG A 29 6.98 -4.82 0.89
C ARG A 29 7.15 -5.02 -0.61
N THR A 30 6.82 -6.19 -1.13
CA THR A 30 6.80 -6.41 -2.58
C THR A 30 5.85 -5.41 -3.25
N PRO A 31 6.01 -5.11 -4.55
CA PRO A 31 5.07 -4.24 -5.26
C PRO A 31 3.61 -4.66 -5.07
N GLU A 32 3.33 -5.97 -5.09
CA GLU A 32 2.00 -6.53 -4.86
C GLU A 32 1.50 -6.29 -3.42
N GLN A 33 2.39 -6.38 -2.41
CA GLN A 33 2.05 -6.08 -1.02
C GLN A 33 1.80 -4.59 -0.80
N LYS A 34 2.58 -3.71 -1.46
CA LYS A 34 2.34 -2.25 -1.42
C LYS A 34 0.97 -1.92 -2.03
N SER A 35 0.65 -2.48 -3.19
CA SER A 35 -0.67 -2.27 -3.81
C SER A 35 -1.83 -2.82 -2.98
N ALA A 36 -1.68 -3.98 -2.35
CA ALA A 36 -2.71 -4.52 -1.46
C ALA A 36 -2.92 -3.65 -0.22
N ASP A 37 -1.84 -3.15 0.37
CA ASP A 37 -1.92 -2.26 1.53
C ASP A 37 -2.52 -0.89 1.16
N ASP A 38 -2.21 -0.37 -0.02
CA ASP A 38 -2.81 0.88 -0.53
C ASP A 38 -4.32 0.72 -0.80
N GLU A 39 -4.76 -0.43 -1.32
CA GLU A 39 -6.19 -0.74 -1.51
C GLU A 39 -6.92 -0.79 -0.16
N ILE A 40 -6.36 -1.49 0.83
CA ILE A 40 -6.92 -1.56 2.19
C ILE A 40 -6.98 -0.17 2.84
N ALA A 41 -5.94 0.66 2.68
CA ALA A 41 -5.92 2.01 3.20
C ALA A 41 -6.98 2.90 2.55
N HIS A 42 -7.17 2.79 1.24
CA HIS A 42 -8.19 3.53 0.50
C HIS A 42 -9.63 3.10 0.87
N GLU A 43 -9.84 1.79 1.07
CA GLU A 43 -11.12 1.26 1.56
C GLU A 43 -11.43 1.78 2.97
N ALA A 44 -10.42 1.83 3.86
CA ALA A 44 -10.57 2.36 5.21
C ALA A 44 -10.92 3.86 5.19
N GLU A 45 -10.24 4.67 4.37
CA GLU A 45 -10.49 6.10 4.24
C GLU A 45 -11.90 6.38 3.69
N THR A 46 -12.33 5.62 2.69
CA THR A 46 -13.67 5.77 2.11
C THR A 46 -14.77 5.44 3.12
N ARG A 47 -14.57 4.38 3.91
CA ARG A 47 -15.51 3.94 4.94
C ARG A 47 -15.63 4.94 6.10
N ASP A 48 -14.53 5.57 6.50
CA ASP A 48 -14.56 6.61 7.53
C ASP A 48 -15.34 7.84 7.05
N TRP A 49 -15.16 8.26 5.79
CA TRP A 49 -15.95 9.34 5.20
C TRP A 49 -17.46 9.02 5.15
N GLU A 50 -17.84 7.81 4.73
CA GLU A 50 -19.24 7.39 4.71
C GLU A 50 -19.87 7.36 6.12
N LEU A 51 -19.09 6.99 7.14
CA LEU A 51 -19.54 6.99 8.52
C LEU A 51 -19.75 8.40 9.06
N GLU A 52 -18.84 9.34 8.75
CA GLU A 52 -18.99 10.75 9.13
C GLU A 52 -20.22 11.39 8.50
N GLU A 53 -20.45 11.19 7.19
CA GLU A 53 -21.65 11.66 6.49
C GLU A 53 -22.95 11.10 7.08
N PHE A 54 -22.96 9.79 7.42
CA PHE A 54 -24.09 9.16 8.05
C PHE A 54 -24.37 9.74 9.43
N LEU A 55 -23.33 9.92 10.26
CA LEU A 55 -23.47 10.50 11.59
C LEU A 55 -23.94 11.95 11.52
N GLU A 56 -23.44 12.77 10.60
CA GLU A 56 -23.90 14.15 10.44
C GLU A 56 -25.40 14.19 10.14
N ARG A 57 -25.87 13.41 9.15
CA ARG A 57 -27.29 13.33 8.77
C ARG A 57 -28.22 12.84 9.87
N HIS A 58 -27.73 11.97 10.76
CA HIS A 58 -28.53 11.36 11.82
C HIS A 58 -28.27 11.95 13.20
N SER A 59 -27.38 12.95 13.31
CA SER A 59 -27.10 13.69 14.54
C SER A 59 -28.03 14.87 14.79
N GLU A 60 -29.08 15.08 13.98
CA GLU A 60 -30.17 15.99 14.31
C GLU A 60 -30.88 15.49 15.57
N VAL A 61 -30.36 15.90 16.73
CA VAL A 61 -31.05 15.81 18.00
C VAL A 61 -32.33 16.63 17.83
N PRO A 62 -33.53 16.04 17.98
CA PRO A 62 -34.76 16.82 17.93
C PRO A 62 -34.66 17.88 19.05
N LYS A 63 -34.61 19.16 18.65
CA LYS A 63 -34.63 20.27 19.60
C LYS A 63 -35.94 20.20 20.40
N PRO A 64 -35.88 20.37 21.73
CA PRO A 64 -37.07 20.41 22.58
C PRO A 64 -37.98 21.59 22.23
#